data_AF-A0A7K1UPF7-F1
#
_entry.id   AF-A0A7K1UPF7-F1
#
_cell.length_a   1.000
_cell.length_b   1.000
_cell.length_c   1.000
_cell.angle_alpha   90.00
_cell.angle_beta   90.00
_cell.angle_gamma   90.00
#
_symmetry.space_group_name_H-M   'P 1'
#
loop_
_entity.id
_entity.type
_entity.pdbx_description
1 polymer ?
#
loop_
_entity_poly.entity_id
_entity_poly.type
_entity_poly.pdbx_seq_one_letter_code
_entity_poly.pdbx_strand_id
1 'polypeptide(L)'
;MPEKFPSPAGWSPPGAQFRSSGGVSRSVTGALVGLIITPVGIVLAARGAAGTRQWTILGDFADRVGSTFEILIAAVLFLIVAALAAYSPAGTIIAGLVWGVLPGIIHFIFPDDTFRLIGDLPVSDDMHVALFQWLQTGFPLIVGILLVGAGAAATFRRR
;
A
#
# COMPACT_ATOMS: atom_id res chain seq x y z
N MET A 1 37.14 31.55 -12.35
CA MET A 1 36.41 30.26 -12.25
C MET A 1 37.20 29.38 -11.30
N PRO A 2 36.63 28.81 -10.24
CA PRO A 2 37.40 27.96 -9.33
C PRO A 2 37.84 26.71 -10.08
N GLU A 3 39.15 26.44 -10.10
CA GLU A 3 39.73 25.27 -10.74
C GLU A 3 39.21 24.00 -10.06
N LYS A 4 38.41 23.21 -10.78
CA LYS A 4 38.03 21.86 -10.34
C LYS A 4 39.26 20.97 -10.53
N PHE A 5 39.95 20.67 -9.45
CA PHE A 5 41.00 19.64 -9.44
C PHE A 5 40.41 18.30 -9.91
N PRO A 6 40.94 17.70 -11.00
CA PRO A 6 40.52 16.38 -11.41
C PRO A 6 41.02 15.37 -10.38
N SER A 7 40.09 14.70 -9.70
CA SER A 7 40.40 13.62 -8.77
C SER A 7 41.05 12.45 -9.55
N PRO A 8 42.13 11.83 -9.02
CA PRO A 8 42.79 10.68 -9.66
C PRO A 8 41.82 9.53 -9.95
N ALA A 9 42.08 8.76 -11.02
CA ALA A 9 41.30 7.57 -11.34
C ALA A 9 41.34 6.57 -10.17
N GLY A 10 40.16 6.21 -9.64
CA GLY A 10 40.03 5.34 -8.45
C GLY A 10 39.98 6.07 -7.11
N TRP A 11 40.08 7.40 -7.09
CA TRP A 11 39.92 8.18 -5.85
C TRP A 11 38.44 8.35 -5.50
N SER A 12 38.00 7.72 -4.41
CA SER A 12 36.72 8.01 -3.76
C SER A 12 36.97 8.88 -2.52
N PRO A 13 36.27 10.02 -2.34
CA PRO A 13 36.44 10.87 -1.17
C PRO A 13 36.23 10.08 0.13
N PRO A 14 37.06 10.31 1.17
CA PRO A 14 36.80 9.76 2.50
C PRO A 14 35.38 10.10 2.94
N GLY A 15 34.56 9.07 3.18
CA GLY A 15 33.15 9.20 3.56
C GLY A 15 32.11 9.02 2.44
N ALA A 16 32.53 8.82 1.19
CA ALA A 16 31.62 8.40 0.11
C ALA A 16 30.88 7.09 0.45
N GLN A 17 31.57 6.18 1.16
CA GLN A 17 31.05 4.91 1.68
C GLN A 17 29.93 5.06 2.73
N PHE A 18 29.86 6.17 3.46
CA PHE A 18 28.80 6.40 4.46
C PHE A 18 27.56 7.09 3.90
N ARG A 19 27.62 7.56 2.64
CA ARG A 19 26.50 8.27 2.00
C ARG A 19 25.39 7.33 1.53
N SER A 20 25.69 6.03 1.33
CA SER A 20 24.72 5.02 0.87
C SER A 20 23.83 4.45 1.98
N SER A 21 24.36 4.29 3.20
CA SER A 21 23.66 3.60 4.30
C SER A 21 22.39 4.32 4.75
N GLY A 22 22.40 5.66 4.73
CA GLY A 22 21.24 6.50 5.09
C GLY A 22 20.07 6.43 4.10
N GLY A 23 20.35 6.12 2.82
CA GLY A 23 19.30 5.91 1.81
C GLY A 23 18.65 4.53 1.93
N VAL A 24 19.45 3.50 2.21
CA VAL A 24 18.98 2.12 2.36
C VAL A 24 18.14 1.96 3.63
N SER A 25 18.59 2.47 4.78
CA SER A 25 17.83 2.35 6.04
C SER A 25 16.46 3.02 5.97
N ARG A 26 16.38 4.24 5.43
CA ARG A 26 15.11 4.94 5.18
C ARG A 26 14.19 4.19 4.23
N SER A 27 14.76 3.54 3.21
CA SER A 27 13.99 2.75 2.25
C SER A 27 13.39 1.51 2.91
N VAL A 28 14.18 0.77 3.69
CA VAL A 28 13.74 -0.42 4.44
C VAL A 28 12.68 -0.07 5.48
N THR A 29 12.91 0.94 6.33
CA THR A 29 11.93 1.37 7.33
C THR A 29 10.63 1.80 6.65
N GLY A 30 10.71 2.61 5.58
CA GLY A 30 9.52 3.03 4.86
C GLY A 30 8.77 1.87 4.19
N ALA A 31 9.48 0.86 3.69
CA ALA A 31 8.88 -0.35 3.16
C ALA A 31 8.14 -1.15 4.23
N LEU A 32 8.76 -1.39 5.39
CA LEU A 32 8.13 -2.09 6.51
C LEU A 32 6.89 -1.37 7.01
N VAL A 33 6.98 -0.05 7.20
CA VAL A 33 5.83 0.77 7.64
C VAL A 33 4.69 0.70 6.63
N GLY A 34 4.98 0.87 5.34
CA GLY A 34 3.97 0.72 4.28
C GLY A 34 3.35 -0.67 4.28
N LEU A 35 4.17 -1.72 4.37
CA LEU A 35 3.73 -3.11 4.34
C LEU A 35 2.83 -3.49 5.53
N ILE A 36 3.00 -2.83 6.68
CA ILE A 36 2.19 -3.06 7.88
C ILE A 36 0.90 -2.22 7.85
N ILE A 37 0.98 -0.95 7.43
CA ILE A 37 -0.18 -0.05 7.44
C ILE A 37 -1.19 -0.42 6.35
N THR A 38 -0.73 -0.78 5.15
CA THR A 38 -1.60 -1.08 4.02
C THR A 38 -2.62 -2.20 4.30
N PRO A 39 -2.28 -3.37 4.88
CA PRO A 39 -3.26 -4.41 5.16
C PRO A 39 -4.27 -3.96 6.22
N VAL A 40 -3.89 -3.12 7.19
CA VAL A 40 -4.84 -2.52 8.14
C VAL A 40 -5.85 -1.62 7.42
N GLY A 41 -5.38 -0.79 6.48
CA GLY A 41 -6.24 0.01 5.62
C GLY A 41 -7.19 -0.84 4.77
N ILE A 42 -6.72 -1.96 4.23
CA ILE A 42 -7.54 -2.90 3.45
C ILE A 42 -8.64 -3.53 4.30
N VAL A 43 -8.29 -4.02 5.50
CA VAL A 43 -9.26 -4.63 6.42
C VAL A 43 -10.38 -3.66 6.77
N LEU A 44 -10.04 -2.42 7.09
CA LEU A 44 -11.03 -1.38 7.40
C LEU A 44 -11.85 -0.99 6.16
N ALA A 45 -11.22 -0.86 5.00
CA ALA A 45 -11.92 -0.54 3.75
C ALA A 45 -12.91 -1.65 3.35
N ALA A 46 -12.49 -2.92 3.48
CA ALA A 46 -13.30 -4.08 3.15
C ALA A 46 -14.52 -4.19 4.08
N ARG A 47 -14.31 -4.11 5.41
CA ARG A 47 -15.40 -4.10 6.39
C ARG A 47 -16.35 -2.92 6.17
N GLY A 48 -15.80 -1.73 6.00
CA GLY A 48 -16.58 -0.52 5.78
C GLY A 48 -17.42 -0.61 4.51
N ALA A 49 -16.87 -1.13 3.41
CA ALA A 49 -17.59 -1.34 2.17
C ALA A 49 -18.71 -2.39 2.30
N ALA A 50 -18.44 -3.51 3.00
CA ALA A 50 -19.45 -4.54 3.28
C ALA A 50 -20.61 -3.97 4.13
N GLY A 51 -20.30 -3.21 5.18
CA GLY A 51 -21.30 -2.50 5.97
C GLY A 51 -22.10 -1.50 5.14
N THR A 52 -21.44 -0.81 4.19
CA THR A 52 -22.14 0.13 3.29
C THR A 52 -23.15 -0.55 2.39
N ARG A 53 -22.78 -1.72 1.86
CA ARG A 53 -23.69 -2.56 1.08
C ARG A 53 -24.91 -2.98 1.90
N GLN A 54 -24.70 -3.35 3.16
CA GLN A 54 -25.78 -3.83 4.04
C GLN A 54 -26.85 -2.77 4.25
N TRP A 55 -26.49 -1.52 4.58
CA TRP A 55 -27.51 -0.50 4.81
C TRP A 55 -28.10 0.10 3.52
N THR A 56 -27.33 0.18 2.42
CA THR A 56 -27.83 0.72 1.14
C THR A 56 -28.74 -0.25 0.39
N ILE A 57 -28.44 -1.56 0.45
CA ILE A 57 -29.18 -2.58 -0.30
C ILE A 57 -30.21 -3.29 0.57
N LEU A 58 -29.85 -3.65 1.81
CA LEU A 58 -30.73 -4.43 2.69
C LEU A 58 -31.55 -3.54 3.64
N GLY A 59 -31.29 -2.22 3.67
CA GLY A 59 -32.07 -1.25 4.45
C GLY A 59 -31.80 -1.28 5.97
N ASP A 60 -30.74 -1.98 6.40
CA ASP A 60 -30.36 -2.06 7.81
C ASP A 60 -29.43 -0.91 8.21
N PHE A 61 -29.98 0.12 8.86
CA PHE A 61 -29.23 1.34 9.22
C PHE A 61 -28.45 1.25 10.54
N ALA A 62 -28.48 0.12 11.24
CA ALA A 62 -27.96 0.00 12.60
C ALA A 62 -26.47 0.41 12.72
N ASP A 63 -25.65 0.13 11.70
CA ASP A 63 -24.20 0.32 11.76
C ASP A 63 -23.63 1.26 10.68
N ARG A 64 -24.48 2.13 10.12
CA ARG A 64 -24.09 3.08 9.05
C ARG A 64 -22.93 4.00 9.45
N VAL A 65 -22.95 4.47 10.70
CA VAL A 65 -21.93 5.39 11.23
C VAL A 65 -20.60 4.68 11.38
N GLY A 66 -20.58 3.46 11.92
CA GLY A 66 -19.38 2.63 12.07
C GLY A 66 -18.71 2.37 10.71
N SER A 67 -19.49 1.88 9.75
CA SER A 67 -19.04 1.65 8.36
C SER A 67 -18.44 2.91 7.71
N THR A 68 -19.05 4.08 7.92
CA THR A 68 -18.52 5.36 7.40
C THR A 68 -17.16 5.70 8.02
N PHE A 69 -17.02 5.53 9.33
CA PHE A 69 -15.75 5.78 10.02
C PHE A 69 -14.65 4.80 9.57
N GLU A 70 -14.97 3.52 9.39
CA GLU A 70 -14.01 2.53 8.87
C GLU A 70 -13.46 2.94 7.50
N ILE A 71 -14.33 3.38 6.58
CA ILE A 71 -13.90 3.88 5.26
C ILE A 71 -13.03 5.14 5.38
N LEU A 72 -13.42 6.10 6.22
CA LEU A 72 -12.65 7.33 6.40
C LEU A 72 -11.26 7.05 7.00
N ILE A 73 -11.18 6.17 7.99
CA ILE A 73 -9.91 5.76 8.60
C ILE A 73 -9.06 5.03 7.56
N ALA A 74 -9.63 4.10 6.79
CA ALA A 74 -8.92 3.43 5.71
C ALA A 74 -8.36 4.41 4.67
N ALA A 75 -9.17 5.39 4.24
CA ALA A 75 -8.74 6.43 3.30
C ALA A 75 -7.56 7.26 3.87
N VAL A 76 -7.62 7.64 5.14
CA VAL A 76 -6.52 8.34 5.83
C VAL A 76 -5.27 7.46 5.89
N LEU A 77 -5.39 6.16 6.19
CA LEU A 77 -4.25 5.24 6.21
C LEU A 77 -3.61 5.11 4.82
N PHE A 78 -4.41 4.95 3.76
CA PHE A 78 -3.88 4.92 2.39
C PHE A 78 -3.22 6.26 2.01
N LEU A 79 -3.79 7.39 2.43
CA LEU A 79 -3.18 8.70 2.23
C LEU A 79 -1.84 8.82 2.96
N ILE A 80 -1.73 8.31 4.19
CA ILE A 80 -0.46 8.25 4.94
C ILE A 80 0.56 7.40 4.18
N VAL A 81 0.18 6.22 3.67
CA VAL A 81 1.06 5.36 2.87
C VAL A 81 1.51 6.04 1.58
N ALA A 82 0.60 6.76 0.91
CA ALA A 82 0.94 7.55 -0.27
C ALA A 82 1.88 8.71 0.09
N ALA A 83 1.65 9.42 1.20
CA ALA A 83 2.51 10.50 1.67
C ALA A 83 3.91 10.01 2.07
N LEU A 84 4.02 8.78 2.57
CA LEU A 84 5.31 8.13 2.85
C LEU A 84 6.19 8.00 1.60
N ALA A 85 5.63 8.07 0.40
CA ALA A 85 6.40 8.11 -0.84
C ALA A 85 7.37 9.30 -0.87
N ALA A 86 7.01 10.42 -0.22
CA ALA A 86 7.88 11.59 -0.10
C ALA A 86 9.18 11.29 0.66
N TYR A 87 9.21 10.24 1.50
CA TYR A 87 10.36 9.80 2.30
C TYR A 87 10.99 8.52 1.75
N SER A 88 10.18 7.49 1.47
CA SER A 88 10.58 6.21 0.89
C SER A 88 9.68 5.84 -0.30
N PRO A 89 10.00 6.34 -1.52
CA PRO A 89 9.26 6.00 -2.72
C PRO A 89 9.19 4.49 -2.97
N ALA A 90 10.31 3.80 -2.74
CA ALA A 90 10.40 2.34 -2.87
C ALA A 90 9.45 1.61 -1.91
N GLY A 91 9.33 2.09 -0.67
CA GLY A 91 8.43 1.49 0.31
C GLY A 91 6.96 1.57 -0.10
N THR A 92 6.52 2.73 -0.59
CA THR A 92 5.15 2.91 -1.09
C THR A 92 4.88 2.05 -2.33
N ILE A 93 5.84 1.93 -3.25
CA ILE A 93 5.72 1.03 -4.43
C ILE A 93 5.55 -0.41 -3.97
N ILE A 94 6.41 -0.89 -3.08
CA ILE A 94 6.36 -2.28 -2.58
C ILE A 94 5.03 -2.55 -1.90
N ALA A 95 4.56 -1.64 -1.04
CA ALA A 95 3.27 -1.79 -0.36
C ALA A 95 2.09 -1.87 -1.37
N GLY A 96 2.08 -0.99 -2.39
CA GLY A 96 1.06 -1.02 -3.44
C GLY A 96 1.11 -2.30 -4.30
N LEU A 97 2.30 -2.81 -4.57
CA LEU A 97 2.49 -4.07 -5.31
C LEU A 97 2.01 -5.28 -4.51
N VAL A 98 2.52 -5.45 -3.29
CA VAL A 98 2.27 -6.65 -2.47
C VAL A 98 0.81 -6.77 -2.06
N TRP A 99 0.17 -5.66 -1.70
CA TRP A 99 -1.17 -5.68 -1.13
C TRP A 99 -2.29 -5.27 -2.10
N GLY A 100 -1.96 -4.65 -3.23
CA GLY A 100 -2.95 -4.18 -4.19
C GLY A 100 -2.82 -4.81 -5.57
N VAL A 101 -1.71 -4.54 -6.25
CA VAL A 101 -1.51 -4.97 -7.65
C VAL A 101 -1.42 -6.48 -7.78
N LEU A 102 -0.56 -7.14 -7.00
CA LEU A 102 -0.38 -8.59 -7.09
C LEU A 102 -1.66 -9.35 -6.73
N PRO A 103 -2.33 -9.08 -5.58
CA PRO A 103 -3.58 -9.78 -5.26
C PRO A 103 -4.67 -9.52 -6.31
N GLY A 104 -4.79 -8.29 -6.83
CA GLY A 104 -5.75 -7.96 -7.86
C GLY A 104 -5.51 -8.71 -9.18
N ILE A 105 -4.26 -8.78 -9.64
CA ILE A 105 -3.90 -9.55 -10.86
C ILE A 105 -4.10 -11.04 -10.62
N ILE A 106 -3.67 -11.58 -9.48
CA ILE A 106 -3.84 -13.00 -9.14
C ILE A 106 -5.32 -13.36 -9.16
N HIS A 107 -6.19 -12.52 -8.60
CA HIS A 107 -7.64 -12.76 -8.64
C HIS A 107 -8.22 -12.80 -10.06
N PHE A 108 -7.75 -11.92 -10.95
CA PHE A 108 -8.22 -11.92 -12.35
C PHE A 108 -7.84 -13.19 -13.10
N ILE A 109 -6.69 -13.80 -12.78
CA ILE A 109 -6.19 -15.00 -13.46
C ILE A 109 -6.70 -16.27 -12.77
N PHE A 110 -6.74 -16.28 -11.44
CA PHE A 110 -7.04 -17.42 -10.57
C PHE A 110 -8.09 -17.05 -9.50
N PRO A 111 -9.35 -16.80 -9.90
CA PRO A 111 -10.38 -16.34 -8.97
C PRO A 111 -10.69 -17.36 -7.86
N ASP A 112 -10.77 -18.65 -8.22
CA ASP A 112 -11.10 -19.74 -7.30
C ASP A 112 -10.01 -20.00 -6.25
N ASP A 113 -8.74 -19.92 -6.67
CA ASP A 113 -7.61 -20.09 -5.76
C ASP A 113 -7.52 -18.94 -4.77
N THR A 114 -7.87 -17.73 -5.20
CA THR A 114 -7.84 -16.57 -4.30
C THR A 114 -8.92 -16.68 -3.21
N PHE A 115 -10.08 -17.27 -3.52
CA PHE A 115 -11.10 -17.56 -2.52
C PHE A 115 -10.57 -18.52 -1.43
N ARG A 116 -9.87 -19.58 -1.83
CA ARG A 116 -9.23 -20.52 -0.89
C ARG A 116 -8.17 -19.83 -0.03
N LEU A 117 -7.29 -19.05 -0.65
CA LEU A 117 -6.22 -18.33 0.06
C LEU A 117 -6.78 -17.35 1.10
N ILE A 118 -7.88 -16.66 0.79
CA ILE A 118 -8.57 -15.80 1.77
C ILE A 118 -9.20 -16.65 2.87
N GLY A 119 -9.85 -17.76 2.52
CA GLY A 119 -10.50 -18.66 3.49
C GLY A 119 -9.52 -19.30 4.50
N ASP A 120 -8.26 -19.49 4.12
CA ASP A 120 -7.22 -20.03 5.00
C ASP A 120 -6.67 -18.99 6.01
N LEU A 121 -7.06 -17.71 5.89
CA LEU A 121 -6.62 -16.67 6.82
C LEU A 121 -7.27 -16.86 8.20
N PRO A 122 -6.53 -16.66 9.31
CA PRO A 122 -7.05 -16.77 10.67
C PRO A 122 -7.84 -15.50 11.06
N VAL A 123 -8.89 -15.19 10.33
CA VAL A 123 -9.83 -14.08 10.56
C VAL A 123 -11.25 -14.61 10.70
N SER A 124 -12.18 -13.75 11.11
CA SER A 124 -13.59 -14.15 11.24
C SER A 124 -14.27 -14.39 9.89
N ASP A 125 -15.30 -15.22 9.85
CA ASP A 125 -16.07 -15.53 8.63
C ASP A 125 -16.57 -14.27 7.90
N ASP A 126 -17.10 -13.30 8.66
CA ASP A 126 -17.55 -12.01 8.11
C ASP A 126 -16.42 -11.24 7.40
N MET A 127 -15.18 -11.37 7.91
CA MET A 127 -14.01 -10.74 7.30
C MET A 127 -13.63 -11.44 6.00
N HIS A 128 -13.72 -12.77 5.94
CA HIS A 128 -13.47 -13.50 4.69
C HIS A 128 -14.42 -13.01 3.58
N VAL A 129 -15.70 -12.87 3.91
CA VAL A 129 -16.71 -12.35 2.97
C VAL A 129 -16.39 -10.91 2.56
N ALA A 130 -16.06 -10.05 3.51
CA ALA A 130 -15.72 -8.65 3.23
C ALA A 130 -14.47 -8.52 2.34
N LEU A 131 -13.41 -9.29 2.62
CA LEU A 131 -12.18 -9.30 1.82
C LEU A 131 -12.43 -9.85 0.41
N PHE A 132 -13.25 -10.89 0.28
CA PHE A 132 -13.63 -11.42 -1.03
C PHE A 132 -14.40 -10.39 -1.86
N GLN A 133 -15.40 -9.72 -1.28
CA GLN A 133 -16.13 -8.66 -1.96
C GLN A 133 -15.23 -7.49 -2.35
N TRP A 134 -14.35 -7.08 -1.43
CA TRP A 134 -13.35 -6.04 -1.69
C TRP A 134 -12.49 -6.40 -2.90
N LEU A 135 -11.99 -7.64 -2.97
CA LEU A 135 -11.20 -8.11 -4.08
C LEU A 135 -11.99 -8.17 -5.39
N GLN A 136 -13.21 -8.70 -5.35
CA GLN A 136 -14.09 -8.87 -6.51
C GLN A 136 -14.48 -7.52 -7.16
N THR A 137 -14.57 -6.45 -6.37
CA THR A 137 -14.84 -5.10 -6.90
C THR A 137 -13.65 -4.47 -7.63
N GLY A 138 -12.46 -5.08 -7.56
CA GLY A 138 -11.24 -4.55 -8.19
C GLY A 138 -10.60 -3.37 -7.46
N PHE A 139 -11.15 -2.95 -6.31
CA PHE A 139 -10.58 -1.86 -5.51
C PHE A 139 -9.12 -2.10 -5.08
N PRO A 140 -8.66 -3.31 -4.68
CA PRO A 140 -7.26 -3.51 -4.35
C PRO A 140 -6.33 -3.16 -5.51
N LEU A 141 -6.71 -3.50 -6.74
CA LEU A 141 -5.90 -3.19 -7.92
C LEU A 141 -5.82 -1.68 -8.12
N ILE A 142 -6.94 -0.98 -8.06
CA ILE A 142 -6.99 0.49 -8.21
C ILE A 142 -6.13 1.17 -7.14
N VAL A 143 -6.33 0.82 -5.86
CA VAL A 143 -5.55 1.37 -4.74
C VAL A 143 -4.06 1.03 -4.89
N GLY A 144 -3.74 -0.21 -5.27
CA GLY A 144 -2.37 -0.67 -5.51
C GLY A 144 -1.67 0.15 -6.59
N ILE A 145 -2.32 0.35 -7.74
CA ILE A 145 -1.80 1.16 -8.85
C ILE A 145 -1.61 2.62 -8.42
N LEU A 146 -2.55 3.19 -7.66
CA LEU A 146 -2.44 4.56 -7.14
C LEU A 146 -1.23 4.72 -6.19
N LEU A 147 -0.99 3.75 -5.31
CA LEU A 147 0.17 3.75 -4.42
C LEU A 147 1.48 3.60 -5.20
N VAL A 148 1.52 2.69 -6.18
CA VAL A 148 2.68 2.55 -7.10
C VAL A 148 2.92 3.86 -7.85
N GLY A 149 1.87 4.50 -8.35
CA GLY A 149 1.94 5.80 -9.01
C GLY A 149 2.47 6.91 -8.10
N ALA A 150 2.02 6.96 -6.85
CA ALA A 150 2.52 7.91 -5.86
C ALA A 150 4.03 7.74 -5.60
N GLY A 151 4.48 6.49 -5.45
CA GLY A 151 5.91 6.18 -5.31
C GLY A 151 6.72 6.48 -6.57
N ALA A 152 6.20 6.19 -7.76
CA ALA A 152 6.86 6.53 -9.03
C ALA A 152 7.02 8.05 -9.18
N ALA A 153 5.95 8.82 -8.94
CA ALA A 153 5.97 10.28 -9.00
C ALA A 153 6.99 10.88 -8.02
N ALA A 154 7.06 10.37 -6.79
CA ALA A 154 8.04 10.81 -5.80
C ALA A 154 9.49 10.47 -6.20
N THR A 155 9.71 9.36 -6.92
CA THR A 155 11.02 8.99 -7.45
C THR A 155 11.45 9.96 -8.55
N PHE A 156 10.55 10.29 -9.48
CA PHE A 156 10.84 11.25 -10.55
C PHE A 156 11.12 12.67 -10.02
N ARG A 157 10.41 13.13 -8.99
CA ARG A 157 10.65 14.45 -8.38
C ARG A 157 12.04 14.61 -7.76
N ARG A 158 12.73 13.51 -7.47
CA ARG A 158 14.07 13.51 -6.85
C ARG A 158 15.21 13.47 -7.86
N ARG A 159 14.91 13.28 -9.15
CA ARG A 159 15.88 13.31 -10.25
C ARG A 159 15.88 14.69 -10.88
#